data_AF-A0A829ZNH5-F1
#
_entry.id   AF-A0A829ZNH5-F1
#
_cell.length_a   1.000
_cell.length_b   1.000
_cell.length_c   1.000
_cell.angle_alpha   90.00
_cell.angle_beta   90.00
_cell.angle_gamma   90.00
#
_symmetry.space_group_name_H-M   'P 1'
#
loop_
_entity.id
_entity.type
_entity.pdbx_description
1 polymer ?
#
loop_
_entity_poly.entity_id
_entity_poly.type
_entity_poly.pdbx_seq_one_letter_code
_entity_poly.pdbx_strand_id
1 'polypeptide(L)'
;MRKEVNLPASDDIERLADFFDRTDTQALDWEDTDVEFEKPELVHVSVRLPKEDVAAIKRAARKKGLGYTTYIRMVLREAIKREAGS
;
A
#
# COMPACT_ATOMS: atom_id res chain seq x y z
N MET A 1 3.02 -0.67 37.65
CA MET A 1 2.57 -2.06 37.42
C MET A 1 2.38 -2.19 35.92
N ARG A 2 3.28 -2.90 35.23
CA ARG A 2 3.21 -3.09 33.77
C ARG A 2 1.96 -3.93 33.47
N LYS A 3 1.03 -3.41 32.67
CA LYS A 3 -0.05 -4.23 32.12
C LYS A 3 0.49 -4.87 30.86
N GLU A 4 0.71 -6.17 30.88
CA GLU A 4 0.90 -6.93 29.65
C GLU A 4 -0.38 -6.81 28.83
N VAL A 5 -0.28 -6.18 27.66
CA VAL A 5 -1.39 -6.02 26.73
C VAL A 5 -1.22 -7.06 25.63
N ASN A 6 -2.14 -8.01 25.60
CA ASN A 6 -2.18 -9.06 24.59
C ASN A 6 -2.78 -8.48 23.30
N LEU A 7 -1.93 -7.99 22.40
CA LEU A 7 -2.34 -7.51 21.07
C LEU A 7 -2.91 -8.67 20.25
N PRO A 8 -4.14 -8.53 19.69
CA PRO A 8 -4.68 -9.53 18.80
C PRO A 8 -3.87 -9.62 17.51
N ALA A 9 -3.85 -10.80 16.90
CA ALA A 9 -3.17 -11.04 15.63
C ALA A 9 -3.76 -10.15 14.51
N SER A 10 -2.90 -9.70 13.60
CA SER A 10 -3.25 -8.72 12.55
C SER A 10 -4.06 -9.30 11.39
N ASP A 11 -4.29 -10.61 11.38
CA ASP A 11 -5.10 -11.34 10.40
C ASP A 11 -6.61 -11.30 10.73
N ASP A 12 -6.99 -10.92 11.96
CA ASP A 12 -8.39 -10.73 12.38
C ASP A 12 -8.71 -9.24 12.59
N ILE A 13 -9.15 -8.61 11.50
CA ILE A 13 -9.38 -7.15 11.43
C ILE A 13 -10.49 -6.69 12.38
N GLU A 14 -11.57 -7.47 12.54
CA GLU A 14 -12.69 -7.08 13.40
C GLU A 14 -12.28 -7.08 14.87
N ARG A 15 -11.55 -8.12 15.29
CA ARG A 15 -11.02 -8.23 16.65
C ARG A 15 -9.96 -7.18 16.95
N LEU A 16 -9.15 -6.82 15.96
CA LEU A 16 -8.16 -5.74 16.08
C LEU A 16 -8.84 -4.39 16.27
N ALA A 17 -9.89 -4.10 15.50
CA ALA A 17 -10.67 -2.86 15.63
C ALA A 17 -11.34 -2.74 17.01
N ASP A 18 -12.01 -3.81 17.46
CA ASP A 18 -12.66 -3.87 18.78
C ASP A 18 -11.69 -3.63 19.94
N PHE A 19 -10.45 -4.10 19.79
CA PHE A 19 -9.37 -3.88 20.75
C PHE A 19 -8.95 -2.40 20.82
N PHE A 20 -8.75 -1.74 19.68
CA PHE A 20 -8.34 -0.33 19.63
C PHE A 20 -9.44 0.64 20.06
N ASP A 21 -10.71 0.33 19.77
CA ASP A 21 -11.84 1.16 20.20
C ASP A 21 -12.03 1.17 21.72
N ARG A 22 -11.60 0.10 22.39
CA ARG A 22 -11.79 -0.10 23.84
C ARG A 22 -10.53 0.13 24.67
N THR A 23 -9.39 0.34 24.02
CA THR A 23 -8.10 0.50 24.68
C THR A 23 -7.59 1.92 24.52
N ASP A 24 -7.27 2.57 25.64
CA ASP A 24 -6.53 3.84 25.61
C ASP A 24 -5.10 3.58 25.13
N THR A 25 -4.85 3.87 23.85
CA THR A 25 -3.57 3.62 23.18
C THR A 25 -2.44 4.49 23.73
N GLN A 26 -2.75 5.56 24.47
CA GLN A 26 -1.75 6.39 25.14
C GLN A 26 -1.18 5.72 26.39
N ALA A 27 -1.84 4.69 26.91
CA ALA A 27 -1.38 3.89 28.06
C ALA A 27 -0.60 2.63 27.64
N LEU A 28 -0.46 2.37 26.34
CA LEU A 28 0.37 1.29 25.83
C LEU A 28 1.85 1.65 25.93
N ASP A 29 2.69 0.66 26.22
CA ASP A 29 4.14 0.82 26.15
C ASP A 29 4.51 0.94 24.67
N TRP A 30 4.97 2.14 24.27
CA TRP A 30 5.51 2.37 22.94
C TRP A 30 6.97 1.94 22.96
N GLU A 31 7.29 0.87 22.23
CA GLU A 31 8.68 0.52 21.97
C GLU A 31 9.15 1.25 20.71
N ASP A 32 10.23 2.02 20.84
CA ASP A 32 10.97 2.51 19.68
C ASP A 32 11.50 1.30 18.93
N THR A 33 10.88 0.99 17.80
CA THR A 33 11.31 -0.06 16.87
C THR A 33 11.88 0.61 15.64
N ASP A 34 13.09 0.18 15.26
CA ASP A 34 13.70 0.57 14.00
C ASP A 34 12.95 -0.11 12.85
N VAL A 35 12.05 0.64 12.20
CA VAL A 35 11.38 0.18 10.98
C VAL A 35 12.27 0.53 9.79
N GLU A 36 13.01 -0.45 9.27
CA GLU A 36 13.75 -0.29 8.01
C GLU A 36 12.80 -0.42 6.82
N PHE A 37 12.50 0.70 6.16
CA PHE A 37 11.78 0.72 4.90
C PHE A 37 12.77 0.58 3.74
N GLU A 38 12.96 -0.65 3.23
CA GLU A 38 13.69 -0.86 1.99
C GLU A 38 12.91 -0.27 0.81
N LYS A 39 13.39 0.85 0.26
CA LYS A 39 12.85 1.39 -0.98
C LYS A 39 13.30 0.51 -2.14
N PRO A 40 12.37 0.04 -3.00
CA PRO A 40 12.75 -0.76 -4.15
C PRO A 40 13.62 0.07 -5.10
N GLU A 41 14.65 -0.54 -5.66
CA GLU A 41 15.44 0.06 -6.74
C GLU A 41 14.57 0.26 -7.98
N LEU A 42 14.62 1.47 -8.56
CA LEU A 42 13.84 1.83 -9.73
C LEU A 42 14.76 2.14 -10.91
N VAL A 43 14.47 1.54 -12.06
CA VAL A 43 15.14 1.82 -13.33
C VAL A 43 14.27 2.72 -14.20
N HIS A 44 14.87 3.70 -14.86
CA HIS A 44 14.18 4.57 -15.81
C HIS A 44 13.98 3.87 -17.15
N VAL A 45 12.74 3.77 -17.61
CA VAL A 45 12.38 3.20 -18.91
C VAL A 45 11.61 4.24 -19.72
N SER A 46 12.02 4.46 -20.98
CA SER A 46 11.34 5.37 -21.91
C SER A 46 10.56 4.57 -22.94
N VAL A 47 9.25 4.84 -23.08
CA VAL A 47 8.35 4.18 -24.02
C VAL A 47 7.58 5.23 -24.80
N ARG A 48 7.40 5.02 -26.10
CA ARG A 48 6.53 5.85 -26.95
C ARG A 48 5.13 5.24 -26.98
N LEU A 49 4.13 6.06 -26.69
CA LEU A 49 2.72 5.67 -26.71
C LEU A 49 1.93 6.61 -27.63
N PRO A 50 0.86 6.12 -28.28
CA PRO A 50 -0.08 6.98 -29.00
C PRO A 50 -0.63 8.10 -28.11
N LYS A 51 -0.88 9.28 -28.71
CA LYS A 51 -1.36 10.44 -27.95
C LYS A 51 -2.72 10.18 -27.31
N GLU A 52 -3.62 9.56 -28.06
CA GLU A 52 -4.95 9.12 -27.60
C GLU A 52 -4.87 8.21 -26.37
N ASP A 53 -3.91 7.27 -26.34
CA ASP A 53 -3.73 6.36 -25.21
C ASP A 53 -3.23 7.09 -23.98
N VAL A 54 -2.27 8.01 -24.12
CA VAL A 54 -1.80 8.84 -23.00
C VAL A 54 -2.95 9.67 -22.42
N ALA A 55 -3.83 10.19 -23.27
CA ALA A 55 -5.02 10.92 -22.82
C ALA A 55 -6.01 9.99 -22.08
N ALA A 56 -6.23 8.76 -22.57
CA ALA A 56 -7.07 7.77 -21.92
C ALA A 56 -6.51 7.36 -20.54
N ILE A 57 -5.20 7.11 -20.45
CA ILE A 57 -4.49 6.80 -19.21
C ILE A 57 -4.68 7.91 -18.18
N LYS A 58 -4.48 9.18 -18.57
CA LYS A 58 -4.68 10.33 -17.68
C LYS A 58 -6.11 10.41 -17.14
N ARG A 59 -7.12 10.16 -18.00
CA ARG A 59 -8.53 10.13 -17.58
C ARG A 59 -8.81 8.98 -16.60
N ALA A 60 -8.29 7.79 -16.87
CA ALA A 60 -8.46 6.63 -16.00
C ALA A 60 -7.79 6.84 -14.63
N ALA A 61 -6.58 7.39 -14.62
CA ALA A 61 -5.85 7.72 -13.39
C ALA A 61 -6.62 8.75 -12.54
N ARG A 62 -7.15 9.81 -13.17
CA ARG A 62 -7.95 10.84 -12.48
C ARG A 62 -9.20 10.26 -11.82
N LYS A 63 -9.91 9.35 -12.49
CA LYS A 63 -11.10 8.68 -11.92
C LYS A 63 -10.77 7.85 -10.67
N LYS A 64 -9.52 7.42 -10.51
CA LYS A 64 -9.02 6.65 -9.36
C LYS A 64 -8.28 7.51 -8.33
N GLY A 65 -8.19 8.83 -8.52
CA GLY A 65 -7.43 9.73 -7.64
C GLY A 65 -5.90 9.52 -7.70
N LEU A 66 -5.38 8.92 -8.78
CA LEU A 66 -3.97 8.60 -8.94
C LEU A 66 -3.28 9.54 -9.94
N GLY A 67 -1.98 9.80 -9.73
CA GLY A 67 -1.11 10.34 -10.76
C GLY A 67 -0.94 9.36 -11.93
N TYR A 68 -0.87 9.86 -13.17
CA TYR A 68 -0.88 8.99 -14.35
C TYR A 68 0.32 8.03 -14.42
N THR A 69 1.50 8.42 -13.92
CA THR A 69 2.68 7.55 -13.84
C THR A 69 2.53 6.46 -12.78
N THR A 70 1.90 6.76 -11.64
CA THR A 70 1.53 5.77 -10.62
C THR A 70 0.52 4.78 -11.16
N TYR A 71 -0.48 5.26 -11.89
CA TYR A 71 -1.45 4.40 -12.55
C TYR A 71 -0.80 3.47 -13.58
N ILE A 72 0.12 3.98 -14.42
CA ILE A 72 0.89 3.14 -15.36
C ILE A 72 1.64 2.03 -14.61
N ARG A 73 2.36 2.36 -13.52
CA ARG A 73 3.09 1.36 -12.71
C ARG A 73 2.15 0.32 -12.10
N MET A 74 0.98 0.73 -11.63
CA MET A 74 -0.03 -0.16 -11.07
C MET A 74 -0.51 -1.18 -12.11
N VAL A 75 -0.93 -0.71 -13.28
CA VAL A 75 -1.42 -1.58 -14.37
C VAL A 75 -0.33 -2.51 -14.86
N LEU A 76 0.91 -2.02 -15.03
CA LEU A 76 2.04 -2.86 -15.41
C LEU A 76 2.29 -3.97 -14.38
N ARG A 77 2.23 -3.66 -13.08
CA ARG A 77 2.41 -4.66 -12.01
C ARG A 77 1.29 -5.70 -12.00
N GLU A 78 0.04 -5.29 -12.21
CA GLU A 78 -1.10 -6.22 -12.37
C GLU A 78 -0.93 -7.13 -13.57
N ALA A 79 -0.52 -6.57 -14.72
CA ALA A 79 -0.26 -7.36 -15.92
C ALA A 79 0.84 -8.40 -15.67
N ILE A 80 1.98 -8.00 -15.08
CA ILE A 80 3.07 -8.92 -14.75
C ILE A 80 2.59 -10.04 -13.81
N LYS A 81 1.81 -9.71 -12.75
CA LYS A 81 1.27 -10.71 -11.83
C LYS A 81 0.36 -11.72 -12.53
N ARG A 82 -0.45 -11.26 -13.48
CA ARG A 82 -1.34 -12.13 -14.25
C ARG A 82 -0.55 -13.11 -15.14
N GLU A 83 0.51 -12.63 -15.81
CA GLU A 83 1.34 -13.49 -16.66
C GLU A 83 2.27 -14.41 -15.86
N ALA A 84 2.76 -13.97 -14.69
CA ALA A 84 3.66 -14.76 -13.84
C ALA A 84 2.94 -15.87 -13.05
N GLY A 85 1.60 -15.86 -13.01
CA GLY A 85 0.77 -16.89 -12.40
C GLY A 85 0.27 -17.97 -13.36
N SER A 86 0.87 -18.11 -14.56
CA SER A 86 0.63 -19.19 -15.52
C SER A 86 1.82 -20.14 -15.61
#